data_AF-A0A3Q9C1Q9-F1
#
_entry.id   AF-A0A3Q9C1Q9-F1
#
_cell.length_a   1.000
_cell.length_b   1.000
_cell.length_c   1.000
_cell.angle_alpha   90.00
_cell.angle_beta   90.00
_cell.angle_gamma   90.00
#
_symmetry.space_group_name_H-M   'P 1'
#
loop_
_entity.id
_entity.type
_entity.pdbx_description
1 polymer ?
#
loop_
_entity_poly.entity_id
_entity_poly.type
_entity_poly.pdbx_seq_one_letter_code
_entity_poly.pdbx_strand_id
1 'polypeptide(L)'
;MAERLAVDGSELAHFMKLLKKSSESMKGLRKALSDATVTGLGTDDLDSACEDFQEDWKYGTEEIGSQTEDLAKIIGQNKKSYEEVDTALEKALEKAKSGKSGATK
;
A
#
# COMPACT_ATOMS: atom_id res chain seq x y z
N MET A 1 -0.29 20.15 -16.40
CA MET A 1 -1.01 19.75 -15.17
C MET A 1 -1.39 18.27 -15.21
N ALA A 2 -1.92 17.75 -16.33
CA ALA A 2 -2.18 16.31 -16.51
C ALA A 2 -0.96 15.40 -16.23
N GLU A 3 0.24 15.77 -16.69
CA GLU A 3 1.47 14.96 -16.46
C GLU A 3 1.96 14.87 -15.00
N ARG A 4 1.52 15.76 -14.11
CA ARG A 4 1.82 15.66 -12.67
C ARG A 4 0.66 15.09 -11.84
N LEU A 5 -0.56 15.09 -12.40
CA LEU A 5 -1.76 14.48 -11.82
C LEU A 5 -1.86 12.99 -12.19
N ALA A 6 -1.25 12.61 -13.31
CA ALA A 6 -0.92 11.24 -13.65
C ALA A 6 0.31 10.77 -12.85
N VAL A 7 0.21 10.69 -11.52
CA VAL A 7 0.94 9.63 -10.84
C VAL A 7 0.38 8.35 -11.45
N ASP A 8 1.15 7.74 -12.34
CA ASP A 8 0.72 6.69 -13.22
C ASP A 8 0.03 5.61 -12.40
N GLY A 9 -1.27 5.39 -12.64
CA GLY A 9 -2.04 4.40 -11.91
C GLY A 9 -1.40 3.01 -11.98
N SER A 10 -0.54 2.77 -12.98
CA SER A 10 0.29 1.58 -13.11
C SER A 10 1.49 1.56 -12.15
N GLU A 11 2.21 2.67 -11.97
CA GLU A 11 3.31 2.80 -10.99
C GLU A 11 2.80 2.63 -9.57
N LEU A 12 1.63 3.20 -9.29
CA LEU A 12 0.98 3.10 -8.00
C LEU A 12 0.52 1.66 -7.70
N ALA A 13 -0.06 0.99 -8.70
CA ALA A 13 -0.42 -0.42 -8.60
C ALA A 13 0.82 -1.32 -8.44
N HIS A 14 1.92 -0.97 -9.09
CA HIS A 14 3.20 -1.68 -8.96
C HIS A 14 3.80 -1.51 -7.56
N PHE A 15 3.85 -0.29 -7.05
CA PHE A 15 4.27 0.01 -5.68
C PHE A 15 3.43 -0.79 -4.67
N MET A 16 2.12 -0.87 -4.89
CA MET A 16 1.24 -1.67 -4.06
C MET A 16 1.54 -3.18 -4.08
N LYS A 17 1.88 -3.74 -5.25
CA LYS A 17 2.31 -5.14 -5.34
C LYS A 17 3.60 -5.40 -4.57
N LEU A 18 4.57 -4.49 -4.66
CA LEU A 18 5.85 -4.62 -3.95
C LEU A 18 5.66 -4.61 -2.43
N LEU A 19 4.83 -3.70 -1.95
CA LEU A 19 4.44 -3.59 -0.54
C LEU A 19 3.80 -4.90 -0.02
N LYS A 20 2.86 -5.47 -0.78
CA LYS A 20 2.25 -6.76 -0.41
C LYS A 20 3.27 -7.90 -0.38
N LYS A 21 4.16 -7.98 -1.37
CA LYS A 21 5.22 -8.99 -1.44
C LYS A 21 6.20 -8.89 -0.27
N SER A 22 6.51 -7.66 0.17
CA SER A 22 7.33 -7.42 1.36
C SER A 22 6.65 -7.97 2.62
N SER A 23 5.36 -7.67 2.81
CA SER A 23 4.56 -8.20 3.93
C SER A 23 4.53 -9.73 3.96
N GLU A 24 4.32 -10.38 2.80
CA GLU A 24 4.34 -11.85 2.70
C GLU A 24 5.73 -12.44 3.02
N SER A 25 6.81 -11.79 2.57
CA SER A 25 8.18 -12.22 2.85
C SER A 25 8.51 -12.12 4.34
N MET A 26 8.08 -11.04 5.00
CA MET A 26 8.24 -10.87 6.46
C MET A 26 7.47 -11.93 7.25
N LYS A 27 6.24 -12.28 6.83
CA LYS A 27 5.48 -13.39 7.42
C LYS A 27 6.18 -14.73 7.27
N GLY A 28 6.79 -14.98 6.10
CA GLY A 28 7.58 -16.18 5.85
C GLY A 28 8.82 -16.29 6.75
N LEU A 29 9.56 -15.18 6.89
CA LEU A 29 10.72 -15.11 7.78
C LEU A 29 10.32 -15.35 9.25
N ARG A 30 9.22 -14.74 9.72
CA ARG A 30 8.70 -14.96 11.09
C ARG A 30 8.45 -16.45 11.35
N LYS A 31 7.84 -17.14 10.39
CA LYS A 31 7.59 -18.58 10.50
C LYS A 31 8.90 -19.38 10.60
N ALA A 32 9.88 -19.06 9.76
CA ALA A 32 11.19 -19.73 9.80
C ALA A 32 11.94 -19.50 11.11
N LEU A 33 11.86 -18.30 11.68
CA LEU A 33 12.45 -17.98 13.00
C LEU A 33 11.77 -18.78 14.12
N SER A 34 10.44 -18.85 14.11
CA SER A 34 9.68 -19.64 15.09
C SER A 34 9.94 -21.15 14.98
N ASP A 35 10.12 -21.66 13.76
CA ASP A 35 10.47 -23.08 13.54
C ASP A 35 11.90 -23.39 14.04
N ALA A 36 12.83 -22.44 13.92
CA ALA A 36 14.22 -22.61 14.34
C ALA A 36 14.38 -22.67 15.88
N THR A 37 13.56 -21.95 16.63
CA THR A 37 13.62 -21.91 18.10
C THR A 37 13.02 -23.14 18.78
N VAL A 38 12.21 -23.94 18.08
CA VAL A 38 11.72 -25.23 18.60
C VAL A 38 12.83 -26.29 18.65
N THR A 39 13.94 -26.09 17.93
CA THR A 39 15.07 -27.03 17.89
C THR A 39 16.38 -26.38 18.33
N GLY A 40 16.54 -26.28 19.64
CA GLY A 40 17.81 -26.55 20.30
C GLY A 40 18.81 -25.41 20.38
N LEU A 41 18.76 -24.66 21.47
CA LEU A 41 19.91 -23.93 22.02
C LEU A 41 19.84 -23.99 23.55
N GLY A 42 20.47 -25.01 24.13
CA GLY A 42 20.51 -25.19 25.58
C GLY A 42 21.27 -24.08 26.30
N THR A 43 20.56 -23.02 26.68
CA THR A 43 20.84 -22.09 27.79
C THR A 43 19.56 -21.26 27.97
N ASP A 44 18.90 -21.35 29.13
CA ASP A 44 17.59 -20.72 29.39
C ASP A 44 17.56 -19.21 29.05
N ASP A 45 18.69 -18.51 29.21
CA ASP A 45 18.83 -17.08 28.85
C ASP A 45 18.76 -16.82 27.33
N LEU A 46 19.28 -17.75 26.52
CA LEU A 46 19.25 -17.66 25.06
C LEU A 46 17.86 -17.97 24.53
N ASP A 47 17.15 -18.91 25.15
CA ASP A 47 15.75 -19.20 24.84
C ASP A 47 14.87 -17.99 25.17
N SER A 48 15.03 -17.38 26.35
CA SER A 48 14.30 -16.16 26.73
C SER A 48 14.58 -14.99 25.78
N ALA A 49 15.86 -14.75 25.43
CA ALA A 49 16.21 -13.68 24.49
C ALA A 49 15.67 -13.94 23.07
N CYS A 50 15.60 -15.21 22.67
CA CYS A 50 15.01 -15.61 21.40
C CYS A 50 13.47 -15.50 21.40
N GLU A 51 12.79 -15.74 22.53
CA GLU A 51 11.37 -15.51 22.70
C GLU A 51 11.03 -14.01 22.61
N ASP A 52 11.72 -13.18 23.39
CA ASP A 52 11.56 -11.71 23.36
C ASP A 52 11.78 -11.15 21.94
N PHE A 53 12.86 -11.59 21.29
CA PHE A 53 13.13 -11.21 19.90
C PHE A 53 12.01 -11.65 18.95
N GLN A 54 11.47 -12.85 19.10
CA GLN A 54 10.37 -13.33 18.27
C GLN A 54 9.09 -12.52 18.48
N GLU A 55 8.77 -12.14 19.72
CA GLU A 55 7.60 -11.32 20.03
C GLU A 55 7.73 -9.91 19.46
N ASP A 56 8.85 -9.24 19.72
CA ASP A 56 9.14 -7.91 19.19
C ASP A 56 9.17 -7.90 17.66
N TRP A 57 9.80 -8.92 17.07
CA TRP A 57 9.85 -9.07 15.62
C TRP A 57 8.46 -9.32 15.03
N LYS A 58 7.66 -10.20 15.65
CA LYS A 58 6.27 -10.44 15.24
C LYS A 58 5.48 -9.14 15.26
N TYR A 59 5.50 -8.41 16.38
CA TYR A 59 4.80 -7.14 16.52
C TYR A 59 5.25 -6.13 15.46
N GLY A 60 6.56 -5.95 15.27
CA GLY A 60 7.11 -5.06 14.24
C GLY A 60 6.65 -5.43 12.82
N THR A 61 6.63 -6.73 12.48
CA THR A 61 6.15 -7.18 11.16
C THR A 61 4.65 -6.99 10.96
N GLU A 62 3.85 -7.15 12.02
CA GLU A 62 2.39 -6.90 12.00
C GLU A 62 2.11 -5.41 11.81
N GLU A 63 2.80 -4.54 12.54
CA GLU A 63 2.69 -3.08 12.41
C GLU A 63 3.10 -2.59 11.01
N ILE A 64 4.23 -3.06 10.46
CA ILE A 64 4.65 -2.72 9.10
C ILE A 64 3.59 -3.19 8.08
N GLY A 65 3.02 -4.37 8.27
CA GLY A 65 1.93 -4.88 7.43
C GLY A 65 0.68 -3.99 7.47
N SER A 66 0.25 -3.60 8.67
CA SER A 66 -0.90 -2.72 8.90
C SER A 66 -0.70 -1.34 8.25
N GLN A 67 0.43 -0.69 8.52
CA GLN A 67 0.76 0.62 7.94
C GLN A 67 0.86 0.57 6.42
N THR A 68 1.37 -0.54 5.89
CA THR A 68 1.43 -0.79 4.45
C THR A 68 0.04 -0.89 3.82
N GLU A 69 -0.90 -1.58 4.48
CA GLU A 69 -2.29 -1.68 4.02
C GLU A 69 -3.03 -0.34 4.11
N ASP A 70 -2.79 0.45 5.16
CA ASP A 70 -3.40 1.76 5.29
C ASP A 70 -2.84 2.76 4.26
N LEU A 71 -1.53 2.72 4.02
CA LEU A 71 -0.92 3.47 2.92
C LEU A 71 -1.55 3.08 1.58
N ALA A 72 -1.83 1.80 1.36
CA ALA A 72 -2.55 1.31 0.18
C ALA A 72 -3.93 1.92 -0.01
N LYS A 73 -4.70 1.97 1.08
CA LYS A 73 -6.06 2.52 1.06
C LYS A 73 -6.03 4.00 0.72
N ILE A 74 -5.16 4.77 1.39
CA ILE A 74 -5.01 6.21 1.16
C ILE A 74 -4.63 6.47 -0.30
N ILE A 75 -3.67 5.70 -0.81
CA ILE A 75 -3.23 5.73 -2.20
C ILE A 75 -4.40 5.44 -3.17
N GLY A 76 -5.19 4.39 -2.91
CA GLY A 76 -6.35 4.03 -3.72
C GLY A 76 -7.44 5.10 -3.70
N GLN A 77 -7.68 5.71 -2.54
CA GLN A 77 -8.60 6.84 -2.39
C GLN A 77 -8.15 8.05 -3.20
N ASN A 78 -6.86 8.41 -3.11
CA ASN A 78 -6.30 9.53 -3.87
C ASN A 78 -6.46 9.29 -5.38
N LYS A 79 -6.14 8.09 -5.87
CA LYS A 79 -6.35 7.72 -7.28
C LYS A 79 -7.81 7.95 -7.70
N LYS A 80 -8.77 7.45 -6.91
CA LYS A 80 -10.19 7.62 -7.19
C LYS A 80 -10.60 9.09 -7.21
N SER A 81 -10.11 9.90 -6.27
CA SER A 81 -10.38 11.34 -6.25
C SER A 81 -9.85 12.05 -7.49
N TYR A 82 -8.66 11.67 -7.99
CA TYR A 82 -8.15 12.22 -9.25
C TYR A 82 -9.03 11.81 -10.45
N GLU A 83 -9.44 10.55 -10.56
CA GLU A 83 -10.34 10.08 -11.62
C GLU A 83 -11.70 10.82 -11.59
N GLU A 84 -12.24 11.09 -10.40
CA GLU A 84 -13.48 11.85 -10.20
C GLU A 84 -13.33 13.30 -10.67
N VAL A 85 -12.21 13.96 -10.34
CA VAL A 85 -11.90 15.32 -10.79
C VAL A 85 -11.75 15.38 -12.31
N ASP A 86 -11.01 14.45 -12.90
CA ASP A 86 -10.82 14.39 -14.36
C ASP A 86 -12.16 14.17 -15.07
N THR A 87 -13.01 13.25 -14.57
CA THR A 87 -14.34 13.00 -15.12
C THR A 87 -15.25 14.24 -15.01
N ALA A 88 -15.19 14.95 -13.88
CA ALA A 88 -15.98 16.17 -13.67
C ALA A 88 -15.52 17.29 -14.61
N LEU A 89 -14.20 17.44 -14.80
CA LEU A 89 -13.61 18.39 -15.71
C LEU A 89 -14.00 18.10 -17.17
N GLU A 90 -13.90 16.84 -17.61
CA GLU A 90 -14.30 16.40 -18.94
C GLU A 90 -15.79 16.73 -19.20
N LYS A 91 -16.68 16.38 -18.27
CA LYS A 91 -18.11 16.71 -18.36
C LYS A 91 -18.37 18.21 -18.43
N ALA A 92 -17.63 19.03 -17.67
CA ALA A 92 -17.78 20.48 -17.68
C ALA A 92 -17.33 21.08 -19.02
N LEU A 93 -16.23 20.57 -19.60
CA LEU A 93 -15.73 20.98 -20.91
C LEU A 93 -16.70 20.61 -22.03
N GLU A 94 -17.29 19.41 -22.01
CA GLU A 94 -18.30 18.99 -23.00
C GLU A 94 -19.59 19.82 -22.91
N LYS A 95 -20.04 20.16 -21.70
CA LYS A 95 -21.16 21.11 -21.49
C LYS A 95 -20.84 22.51 -22.03
N ALA A 96 -19.63 23.00 -21.82
CA ALA A 96 -19.22 24.31 -22.33
C ALA A 96 -19.15 24.35 -23.87
N LYS A 97 -18.66 23.27 -24.51
CA LYS A 97 -18.65 23.14 -25.98
C LYS A 97 -20.06 23.12 -26.56
N SER A 98 -20.96 22.35 -25.97
CA SER A 98 -22.36 22.25 -26.43
C SER A 98 -23.15 23.54 -26.20
N GLY A 99 -22.90 24.27 -25.11
CA GLY A 99 -23.52 25.57 -24.85
C GLY A 99 -23.06 26.69 -25.80
N LYS A 100 -21.83 26.62 -26.33
CA LYS A 100 -21.29 27.63 -27.27
C LYS A 100 -21.90 27.54 -28.68
N SER A 101 -22.46 26.38 -29.05
CA SER A 101 -23.13 26.18 -30.36
C SER A 101 -24.51 26.87 -30.45
N GLY A 102 -25.11 27.28 -29.31
CA GLY A 102 -26.41 27.96 -29.27
C GLY A 102 -26.35 29.49 -29.27
N ALA A 103 -25.17 30.10 -29.17
CA ALA A 103 -25.00 31.55 -28.97
C ALA A 103 -24.64 32.34 -30.25
N THR A 104 -24.53 31.67 -31.40
CA THR A 104 -24.41 32.31 -32.73
C THR A 104 -25.67 32.04 -33.52
N LYS A 105 -26.67 32.92 -33.39
CA LYS A 105 -27.77 33.06 -34.35
C LYS A 105 -28.04 34.53 -34.59
#